data_AF-A0ABC9ANT2-F1
#
_entry.id   AF-A0ABC9ANT2-F1
#
_cell.length_a   1.000
_cell.length_b   1.000
_cell.length_c   1.000
_cell.angle_alpha   90.00
_cell.angle_beta   90.00
_cell.angle_gamma   90.00
#
_symmetry.space_group_name_H-M   'P 1'
#
loop_
_entity.id
_entity.type
_entity.pdbx_description
1 polymer ?
#
loop_
_entity_poly.entity_id
_entity_poly.type
_entity_poly.pdbx_seq_one_letter_code
_entity_poly.pdbx_strand_id
1 'polypeptide(L)'
;MGAAGVFFRVSYGATLAYTAAGLVGPAAGMAVAHLSTAWAAVLLGYALAEYRIHTGSELAADEAAARTPPSRSEGQQLTLVHCVAMSSLTTLFLAARVVWLVFFPFYGEDSQFLLVLELSVLIWWILYFWAIIINHYLLHQAVVSNEFMKRLLCYYLASCAPSIFCGLLDFWFFAYYFGLEMMAMAAFFGYILAVNARRKDIMPRDQ
;
A
#
# COMPACT_ATOMS: atom_id res chain seq x y z
N MET A 1 5.64 -13.69 12.28
CA MET A 1 4.35 -13.68 13.03
C MET A 1 3.63 -15.01 12.84
N GLY A 2 2.88 -15.54 13.81
CA GLY A 2 2.17 -16.82 13.65
C GLY A 2 0.91 -16.72 12.77
N ALA A 3 0.63 -17.75 11.95
CA ALA A 3 -0.50 -17.78 11.00
C ALA A 3 -1.88 -17.50 11.63
N ALA A 4 -2.09 -17.95 12.88
CA ALA A 4 -3.32 -17.69 13.63
C ALA A 4 -3.55 -16.19 13.88
N GLY A 5 -2.50 -15.42 14.21
CA GLY A 5 -2.61 -13.98 14.45
C GLY A 5 -2.96 -13.17 13.20
N VAL A 6 -2.51 -13.63 12.03
CA VAL A 6 -2.87 -13.08 10.72
C VAL A 6 -4.34 -13.37 10.42
N PHE A 7 -4.77 -14.63 10.60
CA PHE A 7 -6.15 -15.06 10.39
C PHE A 7 -7.13 -14.27 11.25
N PHE A 8 -6.88 -14.14 12.56
CA PHE A 8 -7.74 -13.35 13.45
C PHE A 8 -7.89 -11.89 12.99
N ARG A 9 -6.80 -11.23 12.59
CA ARG A 9 -6.84 -9.83 12.13
C ARG A 9 -7.64 -9.65 10.85
N VAL A 10 -7.57 -10.60 9.91
CA VAL A 10 -8.35 -10.58 8.67
C VAL A 10 -9.83 -10.86 8.96
N SER A 11 -10.13 -11.83 9.83
CA SER A 11 -11.50 -12.13 10.25
C SER A 11 -12.18 -10.95 10.96
N TYR A 12 -11.43 -10.18 11.76
CA TYR A 12 -11.95 -8.95 12.38
C TYR A 12 -12.33 -7.87 11.37
N GLY A 13 -11.64 -7.79 10.22
CA GLY A 13 -11.96 -6.83 9.16
C GLY A 13 -13.37 -7.02 8.59
N ALA A 14 -13.75 -8.27 8.32
CA ALA A 14 -15.10 -8.60 7.83
C ALA A 14 -16.18 -8.29 8.88
N THR A 15 -15.94 -8.65 10.14
CA THR A 15 -16.89 -8.31 11.22
C THR A 15 -16.98 -6.81 11.44
N LEU A 16 -15.86 -6.09 11.36
CA LEU A 16 -15.82 -4.64 11.53
C LEU A 16 -16.59 -3.96 10.38
N ALA A 17 -16.40 -4.41 9.15
CA ALA A 17 -17.15 -3.91 7.99
C ALA A 17 -18.66 -4.13 8.15
N TYR A 18 -19.08 -5.33 8.59
CA TYR A 18 -20.48 -5.63 8.88
C TYR A 18 -21.04 -4.71 9.98
N THR A 19 -20.32 -4.54 11.09
CA THR A 19 -20.75 -3.64 12.17
C THR A 19 -20.81 -2.18 11.73
N ALA A 20 -19.84 -1.71 10.93
CA ALA A 20 -19.84 -0.36 10.39
C ALA A 20 -21.01 -0.13 9.43
N ALA A 21 -21.35 -1.13 8.60
CA ALA A 21 -22.52 -1.09 7.74
C ALA A 21 -23.82 -0.92 8.54
N GLY A 22 -23.97 -1.66 9.65
CA GLY A 22 -25.17 -1.63 10.48
C GLY A 22 -25.28 -0.40 11.40
N LEU A 23 -24.16 0.12 11.89
CA LEU A 23 -24.14 1.22 12.88
C LEU A 23 -23.97 2.61 12.28
N VAL A 24 -23.19 2.73 11.20
CA VAL A 24 -22.85 4.01 10.57
C VAL A 24 -23.49 4.15 9.20
N GLY A 25 -23.52 3.06 8.44
CA GLY A 25 -24.21 2.96 7.16
C GLY A 25 -23.44 2.19 6.09
N PRO A 26 -24.06 1.85 4.96
CA PRO A 26 -23.46 1.00 3.92
C PRO A 26 -22.11 1.51 3.40
N ALA A 27 -21.97 2.82 3.21
CA ALA A 27 -20.72 3.45 2.75
C ALA A 27 -19.56 3.21 3.75
N ALA A 28 -19.83 3.29 5.05
CA ALA A 28 -18.85 3.02 6.09
C ALA A 28 -18.42 1.55 6.07
N GLY A 29 -19.39 0.64 5.94
CA GLY A 29 -19.13 -0.79 5.79
C GLY A 29 -18.24 -1.11 4.60
N MET A 30 -18.54 -0.54 3.43
CA MET A 30 -17.72 -0.70 2.22
C MET A 30 -16.32 -0.12 2.37
N ALA A 31 -16.19 1.08 2.94
CA ALA A 31 -14.87 1.69 3.17
C ALA A 31 -14.00 0.81 4.08
N VAL A 32 -14.57 0.28 5.17
CA VAL A 32 -13.87 -0.64 6.07
C VAL A 32 -13.52 -1.95 5.38
N ALA A 33 -14.44 -2.53 4.60
CA ALA A 33 -14.16 -3.73 3.83
C ALA A 33 -12.99 -3.51 2.86
N HIS A 34 -12.99 -2.39 2.14
CA HIS A 34 -11.97 -2.06 1.14
C HIS A 34 -10.60 -1.83 1.78
N LEU A 35 -10.54 -1.11 2.90
CA LEU A 35 -9.31 -0.93 3.68
C LEU A 35 -8.80 -2.26 4.26
N SER A 36 -9.71 -3.14 4.69
CA SER A 36 -9.36 -4.48 5.18
C SER A 36 -8.75 -5.34 4.07
N THR A 37 -9.27 -5.23 2.84
CA THR A 37 -8.71 -5.90 1.66
C THR A 37 -7.30 -5.39 1.34
N ALA A 38 -7.10 -4.07 1.36
CA ALA A 38 -5.77 -3.47 1.19
C ALA A 38 -4.79 -3.99 2.25
N TRP A 39 -5.23 -4.02 3.51
CA TRP A 39 -4.44 -4.53 4.63
C TRP A 39 -4.09 -6.02 4.46
N ALA A 40 -5.05 -6.85 4.05
CA ALA A 40 -4.80 -8.26 3.78
C ALA A 40 -3.78 -8.46 2.65
N ALA A 41 -3.85 -7.64 1.59
CA ALA A 41 -2.87 -7.67 0.50
C ALA A 41 -1.47 -7.28 0.99
N VAL A 42 -1.33 -6.26 1.85
CA VAL A 42 -0.05 -5.92 2.51
C VAL A 42 0.51 -7.13 3.26
N LEU A 43 -0.32 -7.79 4.08
CA LEU A 43 0.11 -8.97 4.85
C LEU A 43 0.54 -10.13 3.95
N LEU A 44 -0.17 -10.36 2.83
CA LEU A 44 0.18 -11.38 1.85
C LEU A 44 1.58 -11.11 1.25
N GLY A 45 1.83 -9.88 0.80
CA GLY A 45 3.13 -9.51 0.25
C GLY A 45 4.25 -9.59 1.28
N TYR A 46 3.97 -9.21 2.53
CA TYR A 46 4.91 -9.33 3.64
C TYR A 46 5.27 -10.80 3.92
N ALA A 47 4.27 -11.67 4.01
CA ALA A 47 4.47 -13.11 4.23
C ALA A 47 5.23 -13.77 3.06
N LEU A 48 4.95 -13.36 1.83
CA LEU A 48 5.69 -13.82 0.65
C LEU A 48 7.18 -13.45 0.75
N ALA A 49 7.49 -12.22 1.16
CA ALA A 49 8.87 -11.80 1.39
C ALA A 49 9.53 -12.58 2.54
N GLU A 50 8.87 -12.75 3.69
CA GLU A 50 9.40 -13.58 4.80
C GLU A 50 9.71 -15.00 4.34
N TYR A 51 8.82 -15.61 3.55
CA TYR A 51 9.05 -16.94 2.99
C TYR A 51 10.29 -16.97 2.08
N ARG A 52 10.45 -15.99 1.19
CA ARG A 52 11.62 -15.91 0.30
C ARG A 52 12.92 -15.67 1.06
N ILE A 53 12.88 -14.84 2.11
CA ILE A 53 14.02 -14.62 3.02
C ILE A 53 14.37 -15.91 3.76
N HIS A 54 13.40 -16.62 4.32
CA HIS A 54 13.62 -17.87 5.06
C HIS A 54 14.18 -18.98 4.17
N THR A 55 13.75 -19.04 2.91
CA THR A 55 14.28 -19.98 1.90
C THR A 55 15.61 -19.54 1.30
N GLY A 56 16.13 -18.35 1.67
CA GLY A 56 17.40 -17.82 1.15
C GLY A 56 17.34 -17.33 -0.30
N SER A 57 16.15 -17.17 -0.88
CA SER A 57 15.95 -16.74 -2.28
C SER A 57 15.78 -15.22 -2.44
N GLU A 58 15.84 -14.47 -1.33
CA GLU A 58 15.78 -13.02 -1.28
C GLU A 58 17.10 -12.47 -0.72
N LEU A 59 17.83 -11.71 -1.54
CA LEU A 59 19.15 -11.13 -1.23
C LEU A 59 19.09 -9.61 -1.09
N ALA A 60 17.97 -8.97 -1.41
CA ALA A 60 17.83 -7.53 -1.42
C ALA A 60 18.06 -6.89 -0.04
N ALA A 61 17.75 -7.61 1.04
CA ALA A 61 17.99 -7.11 2.41
C ALA A 61 19.50 -7.01 2.71
N ASP A 62 20.26 -8.06 2.36
CA ASP A 62 21.70 -8.13 2.56
C ASP A 62 22.43 -7.12 1.65
N GLU A 63 22.00 -7.03 0.38
CA GLU A 63 22.53 -6.05 -0.56
C GLU A 63 22.24 -4.61 -0.11
N ALA A 64 21.03 -4.33 0.39
CA ALA A 64 20.71 -3.02 0.94
C ALA A 64 21.54 -2.69 2.19
N ALA A 65 21.79 -3.67 3.06
CA ALA A 65 22.66 -3.49 4.23
C ALA A 65 24.09 -3.16 3.78
N ALA A 66 24.66 -3.91 2.83
CA ALA A 66 26.00 -3.69 2.29
C ALA A 66 26.16 -2.32 1.60
N ARG A 67 25.11 -1.82 0.94
CA ARG A 67 25.08 -0.50 0.29
C ARG A 67 24.86 0.66 1.25
N THR A 68 24.58 0.40 2.52
CA THR A 68 24.25 1.47 3.47
C THR A 68 25.51 2.26 3.83
N PRO A 69 25.59 3.57 3.51
CA PRO A 69 26.74 4.37 3.86
C PRO A 69 26.80 4.61 5.38
N PRO A 70 28.00 4.81 5.97
CA PRO A 70 28.16 5.07 7.41
C PRO A 70 27.52 6.39 7.84
N SER A 71 27.38 7.35 6.92
CA SER A 71 26.71 8.63 7.15
C SER A 71 26.00 9.11 5.89
N ARG A 72 24.82 9.71 6.06
CA ARG A 72 24.06 10.33 4.97
C ARG A 72 24.55 11.76 4.76
N SER A 73 24.63 12.23 3.51
CA SER A 73 24.94 13.65 3.27
C SER A 73 23.78 14.55 3.70
N GLU A 74 24.08 15.78 4.12
CA GLU A 74 23.06 16.75 4.57
C GLU A 74 21.98 16.98 3.50
N GLY A 75 22.39 17.08 2.22
CA GLY A 75 21.46 17.23 1.10
C GLY A 75 20.50 16.03 0.96
N GLN A 76 20.99 14.80 1.07
CA GLN A 76 20.15 13.60 1.02
C GLN A 76 19.22 13.49 2.23
N GLN A 77 19.67 13.94 3.40
CA GLN A 77 18.85 13.97 4.61
C GLN A 77 17.71 14.98 4.48
N LEU A 78 17.97 16.17 3.94
CA LEU A 78 16.94 17.18 3.70
C LEU A 78 15.88 16.68 2.71
N THR A 79 16.30 16.04 1.60
CA THR A 79 15.36 15.45 0.63
C THR A 79 14.52 14.34 1.26
N LEU A 80 15.12 13.46 2.07
CA LEU A 80 14.37 12.42 2.79
C LEU A 80 13.32 13.03 3.72
N VAL A 81 13.70 14.02 4.53
CA VAL A 81 12.78 14.71 5.45
C VAL A 81 11.62 15.32 4.69
N HIS A 82 11.91 15.99 3.57
CA HIS A 82 10.88 16.56 2.71
C HIS A 82 9.96 15.48 2.12
N CYS A 83 10.50 14.39 1.58
CA CYS A 83 9.69 13.28 1.06
C CYS A 83 8.80 12.66 2.15
N VAL A 84 9.34 12.39 3.34
CA VAL A 84 8.58 11.83 4.46
C VAL A 84 7.47 12.79 4.90
N ALA A 85 7.76 14.10 4.97
CA ALA A 85 6.76 15.10 5.30
C ALA A 85 5.63 15.12 4.26
N MET A 86 5.95 15.10 2.96
CA MET A 86 4.96 15.07 1.88
C MET A 86 4.13 13.78 1.91
N SER A 87 4.75 12.60 2.08
CA SER A 87 4.01 11.33 2.19
C SER A 87 3.12 11.27 3.44
N SER A 88 3.58 11.85 4.55
CA SER A 88 2.77 11.96 5.77
C SER A 88 1.57 12.89 5.55
N LEU A 89 1.76 14.02 4.87
CA LEU A 89 0.68 14.93 4.50
C LEU A 89 -0.34 14.25 3.57
N THR A 90 0.11 13.49 2.57
CA THR A 90 -0.78 12.71 1.69
C THR A 90 -1.56 11.66 2.47
N THR A 91 -0.91 10.99 3.44
CA THR A 91 -1.57 10.01 4.32
C THR A 91 -2.64 10.65 5.19
N LEU A 92 -2.35 11.82 5.76
CA LEU A 92 -3.30 12.61 6.54
C LEU A 92 -4.49 13.07 5.68
N PHE A 93 -4.22 13.48 4.43
CA PHE A 93 -5.26 13.81 3.48
C PHE A 93 -6.19 12.63 3.19
N LEU A 94 -5.66 11.42 2.94
CA LEU A 94 -6.51 10.23 2.80
C LEU A 94 -7.33 9.98 4.07
N ALA A 95 -6.73 10.05 5.25
CA ALA A 95 -7.47 9.84 6.50
C ALA A 95 -8.64 10.83 6.63
N ALA A 96 -8.38 12.11 6.35
CA ALA A 96 -9.41 13.14 6.32
C ALA A 96 -10.49 12.86 5.25
N ARG A 97 -10.09 12.40 4.05
CA ARG A 97 -11.02 12.03 2.99
C ARG A 97 -11.87 10.81 3.34
N VAL A 98 -11.31 9.76 3.92
CA VAL A 98 -12.06 8.59 4.39
C VAL A 98 -13.08 9.00 5.45
N VAL A 99 -12.67 9.78 6.44
CA VAL A 99 -13.58 10.31 7.47
C VAL A 99 -14.69 11.13 6.81
N TRP A 100 -14.33 12.04 5.91
CA TRP A 100 -15.30 12.85 5.18
C TRP A 100 -16.32 11.98 4.43
N LEU A 101 -15.85 10.99 3.68
CA LEU A 101 -16.70 10.10 2.88
C LEU A 101 -17.63 9.21 3.73
N VAL A 102 -17.20 8.85 4.94
CA VAL A 102 -18.00 8.06 5.89
C VAL A 102 -19.11 8.90 6.54
N PHE A 103 -18.80 10.14 6.93
CA PHE A 103 -19.74 10.98 7.70
C PHE A 103 -20.59 11.93 6.84
N PHE A 104 -20.12 12.26 5.63
CA PHE A 104 -20.84 13.09 4.68
C PHE A 104 -21.12 12.25 3.42
N PRO A 105 -22.21 11.46 3.42
CA PRO A 105 -22.55 10.59 2.31
C PRO A 105 -22.94 11.44 1.09
N PHE A 106 -21.94 11.81 0.29
CA PHE A 106 -22.12 12.50 -0.97
C PHE A 106 -22.57 11.55 -2.08
N TYR A 107 -22.27 10.26 -1.91
CA TYR A 107 -22.66 9.18 -2.81
C TYR A 107 -23.99 8.58 -2.34
N GLY A 108 -25.02 8.67 -3.19
CA GLY A 108 -26.26 7.92 -3.01
C GLY A 108 -26.03 6.41 -3.15
N GLU A 109 -27.07 5.61 -2.90
CA GLU A 109 -27.00 4.14 -3.01
C GLU A 109 -26.52 3.67 -4.39
N ASP A 110 -26.86 4.41 -5.46
CA ASP A 110 -26.45 4.11 -6.83
C ASP A 110 -24.99 4.49 -7.17
N SER A 111 -24.31 5.23 -6.28
CA SER A 111 -22.95 5.77 -6.51
C SER A 111 -21.88 5.13 -5.63
N GLN A 112 -22.20 4.00 -5.02
CA GLN A 112 -21.31 3.24 -4.13
C GLN A 112 -20.00 2.80 -4.79
N PHE A 113 -20.01 2.53 -6.10
CA PHE A 113 -18.81 2.19 -6.87
C PHE A 113 -17.79 3.35 -6.91
N LEU A 114 -18.24 4.62 -6.87
CA LEU A 114 -17.34 5.78 -6.85
C LEU A 114 -16.54 5.85 -5.56
N LEU A 115 -17.13 5.44 -4.44
CA LEU A 115 -16.42 5.33 -3.17
C LEU A 115 -15.26 4.33 -3.28
N VAL A 116 -15.54 3.13 -3.80
CA VAL A 116 -14.53 2.08 -3.98
C VAL A 116 -13.43 2.53 -4.94
N LEU A 117 -13.81 3.18 -6.04
CA LEU A 117 -12.88 3.75 -7.00
C LEU A 117 -11.97 4.80 -6.35
N GLU A 118 -12.55 5.80 -5.68
CA GLU A 118 -11.83 6.89 -5.02
C GLU A 118 -10.85 6.35 -3.98
N LEU A 119 -11.30 5.43 -3.13
CA LEU A 119 -10.44 4.80 -2.13
C LEU A 119 -9.32 3.97 -2.77
N SER A 120 -9.61 3.24 -3.85
CA SER A 120 -8.59 2.46 -4.57
C SER A 120 -7.46 3.35 -5.06
N VAL A 121 -7.82 4.45 -5.74
CA VAL A 121 -6.86 5.41 -6.28
C VAL A 121 -6.05 6.07 -5.16
N LEU A 122 -6.71 6.55 -4.11
CA LEU A 122 -6.02 7.24 -3.00
C LEU A 122 -5.05 6.30 -2.25
N ILE A 123 -5.51 5.08 -1.93
CA ILE A 123 -4.68 4.07 -1.25
C ILE A 123 -3.48 3.71 -2.13
N TRP A 124 -3.69 3.49 -3.43
CA TRP A 124 -2.61 3.17 -4.38
C TRP A 124 -1.53 4.26 -4.37
N TRP A 125 -1.93 5.53 -4.48
CA TRP A 125 -0.98 6.66 -4.48
C TRP A 125 -0.17 6.75 -3.20
N ILE A 126 -0.80 6.57 -2.04
CA ILE A 126 -0.11 6.63 -0.75
C ILE A 126 0.89 5.49 -0.61
N LEU A 127 0.48 4.27 -0.94
CA LEU A 127 1.37 3.12 -0.91
C LEU A 127 2.53 3.30 -1.89
N TYR A 128 2.28 3.88 -3.06
CA TYR A 128 3.32 4.18 -4.05
C TYR A 128 4.35 5.17 -3.52
N PHE A 129 3.93 6.28 -2.91
CA PHE A 129 4.85 7.24 -2.32
C PHE A 129 5.69 6.63 -1.19
N TRP A 130 5.05 5.88 -0.30
CA TRP A 130 5.78 5.18 0.77
C TRP A 130 6.73 4.11 0.21
N ALA A 131 6.33 3.37 -0.83
CA ALA A 131 7.18 2.39 -1.49
C ALA A 131 8.41 3.04 -2.13
N ILE A 132 8.27 4.22 -2.76
CA ILE A 132 9.42 5.00 -3.26
C ILE A 132 10.35 5.34 -2.11
N ILE A 133 9.83 5.86 -1.00
CA ILE A 133 10.68 6.28 0.11
C ILE A 133 11.47 5.09 0.64
N ILE A 134 10.80 3.97 0.92
CA ILE A 134 11.46 2.80 1.48
C ILE A 134 12.44 2.21 0.47
N ASN A 135 12.03 1.98 -0.79
CA ASN A 135 12.90 1.38 -1.79
C ASN A 135 14.12 2.25 -2.11
N HIS A 136 13.92 3.55 -2.35
CA HIS A 136 14.99 4.46 -2.76
C HIS A 136 15.90 4.83 -1.59
N TYR A 137 15.33 5.26 -0.45
CA TYR A 137 16.11 5.83 0.64
C TYR A 137 16.48 4.83 1.73
N LEU A 138 15.66 3.82 1.98
CA LEU A 138 15.98 2.82 3.00
C LEU A 138 16.69 1.62 2.38
N LEU A 139 16.19 1.09 1.26
CA LEU A 139 16.75 -0.10 0.64
C LEU A 139 17.79 0.19 -0.46
N HIS A 140 18.11 1.46 -0.72
CA HIS A 140 19.11 1.85 -1.72
C HIS A 140 18.92 1.13 -3.08
N GLN A 141 17.65 0.99 -3.51
CA GLN A 141 17.25 0.35 -4.77
C GLN A 141 17.62 -1.15 -4.87
N ALA A 142 17.76 -1.85 -3.74
CA ALA A 142 18.09 -3.28 -3.74
C ALA A 142 16.91 -4.16 -4.16
N VAL A 143 15.66 -3.75 -3.90
CA VAL A 143 14.47 -4.55 -4.27
C VAL A 143 14.09 -4.28 -5.72
N VAL A 144 13.93 -3.01 -6.10
CA VAL A 144 13.67 -2.60 -7.49
C VAL A 144 14.43 -1.33 -7.84
N SER A 145 14.74 -1.17 -9.12
CA SER A 145 15.37 0.06 -9.62
C SER A 145 14.40 1.24 -9.63
N ASN A 146 14.92 2.47 -9.59
CA ASN A 146 14.11 3.67 -9.76
C ASN A 146 13.38 3.70 -11.11
N GLU A 147 14.01 3.19 -12.17
CA GLU A 147 13.38 3.12 -13.49
C GLU A 147 12.19 2.16 -13.50
N PHE A 148 12.26 1.07 -12.75
CA PHE A 148 11.11 0.19 -12.54
C PHE A 148 9.97 0.91 -11.80
N MET A 149 10.26 1.67 -10.74
CA MET A 149 9.25 2.45 -10.01
C MET A 149 8.57 3.50 -10.90
N LYS A 150 9.31 4.16 -11.79
CA LYS A 150 8.74 5.09 -12.78
C LYS A 150 7.86 4.36 -13.79
N ARG A 151 8.33 3.22 -14.33
CA ARG A 151 7.54 2.38 -15.25
C ARG A 151 6.26 1.89 -14.60
N LEU A 152 6.29 1.49 -13.34
CA LEU A 152 5.12 1.07 -12.58
C LEU A 152 4.05 2.18 -12.53
N LEU A 153 4.47 3.43 -12.28
CA LEU A 153 3.56 4.58 -12.36
C LEU A 153 3.02 4.80 -13.78
N CYS A 154 3.88 4.71 -14.80
CA CYS A 154 3.42 4.81 -16.19
C CYS A 154 2.40 3.71 -16.54
N TYR A 155 2.59 2.48 -16.06
CA TYR A 155 1.64 1.38 -16.27
C TYR A 155 0.31 1.65 -15.58
N TYR A 156 0.32 2.17 -14.34
CA TYR A 156 -0.89 2.58 -13.64
C TYR A 156 -1.63 3.75 -14.32
N LEU A 157 -0.90 4.71 -14.89
CA LEU A 157 -1.54 5.77 -15.67
C LEU A 157 -2.08 5.24 -17.00
N ALA A 158 -1.35 4.33 -17.65
CA ALA A 158 -1.78 3.71 -18.90
C ALA A 158 -2.97 2.76 -18.71
N SER A 159 -3.10 2.13 -17.54
CA SER A 159 -4.21 1.24 -17.20
C SER A 159 -5.54 1.98 -17.04
N CYS A 160 -5.51 3.32 -16.94
CA CYS A 160 -6.71 4.15 -17.04
C CYS A 160 -7.45 3.90 -18.38
N ALA A 161 -6.75 3.70 -19.50
CA ALA A 161 -7.38 3.47 -20.79
C ALA A 161 -8.23 2.16 -20.86
N PRO A 162 -7.70 0.97 -20.53
CA PRO A 162 -8.51 -0.25 -20.46
C PRO A 162 -9.55 -0.22 -19.34
N SER A 163 -9.30 0.51 -18.24
CA SER A 163 -10.31 0.67 -17.19
C SER A 163 -11.54 1.44 -17.69
N ILE A 164 -11.39 2.49 -18.51
CA ILE A 164 -12.51 3.20 -19.12
C ILE A 164 -13.39 2.24 -19.92
N PHE A 165 -12.78 1.32 -20.68
CA PHE A 165 -13.53 0.30 -21.41
C PHE A 165 -14.33 -0.63 -20.47
N CYS A 166 -13.76 -1.02 -19.33
CA CYS A 166 -14.48 -1.78 -18.30
C CYS A 166 -15.67 -0.98 -17.74
N GLY A 167 -15.50 0.33 -17.53
CA GLY A 167 -16.56 1.22 -17.05
C GLY A 167 -17.68 1.48 -18.05
N LEU A 168 -17.42 1.35 -19.36
CA LEU A 168 -18.46 1.40 -20.39
C LEU A 168 -19.39 0.17 -20.34
N LEU A 169 -18.91 -0.96 -19.79
CA LEU A 169 -19.71 -2.18 -19.62
C LEU A 169 -20.48 -2.15 -18.29
N ASP A 170 -19.78 -1.91 -17.18
CA ASP A 170 -20.35 -1.77 -15.85
C ASP A 170 -19.43 -0.91 -14.96
N PHE A 171 -20.02 0.03 -14.22
CA PHE A 171 -19.31 0.84 -13.25
C PHE A 171 -18.68 0.02 -12.12
N TRP A 172 -19.23 -1.16 -11.78
CA TRP A 172 -18.61 -2.06 -10.81
C TRP A 172 -17.37 -2.75 -11.35
N PHE A 173 -17.32 -3.08 -12.64
CA PHE A 173 -16.08 -3.59 -13.27
C PHE A 173 -14.98 -2.53 -13.24
N PHE A 174 -15.34 -1.26 -13.41
CA PHE A 174 -14.41 -0.14 -13.28
C PHE A 174 -13.80 -0.04 -11.88
N ALA A 175 -14.65 -0.04 -10.84
CA ALA A 175 -14.21 0.01 -9.45
C ALA A 175 -13.37 -1.23 -9.06
N TYR A 176 -13.75 -2.41 -9.54
CA TYR A 176 -13.03 -3.66 -9.31
C TYR A 176 -11.62 -3.64 -9.91
N TYR A 177 -11.48 -3.11 -11.13
CA TYR A 177 -10.19 -3.00 -11.82
C TYR A 177 -9.16 -2.20 -10.99
N PHE A 178 -9.54 -1.00 -10.55
CA PHE A 178 -8.68 -0.19 -9.68
C PHE A 178 -8.46 -0.83 -8.31
N GLY A 179 -9.45 -1.57 -7.80
CA GLY A 179 -9.29 -2.37 -6.58
C GLY A 179 -8.18 -3.41 -6.70
N LEU A 180 -8.07 -4.10 -7.84
CA LEU A 180 -7.00 -5.07 -8.10
C LEU A 180 -5.62 -4.40 -8.17
N GLU A 181 -5.51 -3.25 -8.83
CA GLU A 181 -4.26 -2.51 -8.90
C GLU A 181 -3.80 -2.02 -7.52
N MET A 182 -4.75 -1.53 -6.73
CA MET A 182 -4.53 -1.16 -5.33
C MET A 182 -4.01 -2.37 -4.53
N MET A 183 -4.63 -3.54 -4.67
CA MET A 183 -4.18 -4.76 -3.99
C MET A 183 -2.77 -5.18 -4.42
N ALA A 184 -2.46 -5.12 -5.72
CA ALA A 184 -1.12 -5.42 -6.22
C ALA A 184 -0.06 -4.48 -5.63
N MET A 185 -0.36 -3.18 -5.57
CA MET A 185 0.51 -2.17 -4.96
C MET A 185 0.65 -2.37 -3.45
N ALA A 186 -0.43 -2.75 -2.76
CA ALA A 186 -0.42 -3.09 -1.34
C ALA A 186 0.44 -4.32 -1.05
N ALA A 187 0.32 -5.39 -1.83
CA ALA A 187 1.18 -6.56 -1.72
C ALA A 187 2.65 -6.20 -1.98
N PHE A 188 2.93 -5.42 -3.03
CA PHE A 188 4.29 -4.95 -3.31
C PHE A 188 4.86 -4.10 -2.16
N PHE A 189 4.06 -3.21 -1.59
CA PHE A 189 4.46 -2.41 -0.43
C PHE A 189 4.76 -3.28 0.79
N GLY A 190 3.90 -4.26 1.09
CA GLY A 190 4.12 -5.23 2.16
C GLY A 190 5.41 -6.03 1.97
N TYR A 191 5.73 -6.41 0.74
CA TYR A 191 6.98 -7.08 0.39
C TYR A 191 8.20 -6.22 0.74
N ILE A 192 8.21 -4.97 0.30
CA ILE A 192 9.29 -4.00 0.60
C ILE A 192 9.46 -3.81 2.11
N LEU A 193 8.36 -3.76 2.86
CA LEU A 193 8.39 -3.62 4.32
C LEU A 193 9.10 -4.79 5.00
N ALA A 194 8.84 -6.02 4.59
CA ALA A 194 9.50 -7.21 5.13
C ALA A 194 11.00 -7.21 4.84
N VAL A 195 11.40 -6.87 3.62
CA VAL A 195 12.83 -6.74 3.25
C VAL A 195 13.52 -5.66 4.08
N ASN A 196 12.87 -4.51 4.30
CA ASN A 196 13.41 -3.46 5.15
C ASN A 196 13.47 -3.85 6.62
N ALA A 197 12.52 -4.63 7.13
CA ALA A 197 12.59 -5.19 8.48
C ALA A 197 13.81 -6.11 8.62
N ARG A 198 14.01 -7.03 7.66
CA ARG A 198 15.18 -7.91 7.64
C ARG A 198 16.50 -7.14 7.56
N ARG A 199 16.59 -6.11 6.71
CA ARG A 199 17.77 -5.23 6.64
C ARG A 199 18.08 -4.62 8.02
N LYS A 200 17.06 -4.12 8.72
CA LYS A 200 17.22 -3.54 10.07
C LYS A 200 17.72 -4.55 11.09
N ASP A 201 17.38 -5.83 10.94
CA ASP A 201 17.87 -6.90 11.83
C ASP A 201 19.34 -7.28 11.54
N ILE A 202 19.85 -7.00 10.34
CA ILE A 202 21.24 -7.26 9.94
C ILE A 202 22.16 -6.13 10.45
N MET A 203 21.72 -4.88 10.33
CA MET A 203 22.47 -3.69 10.74
C MET A 203 22.86 -3.54 12.24
N PRO A 204 22.31 -4.23 13.26
CA PRO A 204 22.70 -4.05 14.67
C PRO A 204 23.83 -4.99 15.13
N ARG A 205 24.53 -5.71 14.25
CA ARG A 205 25.63 -6.61 14.64
C ARG A 205 27.05 -6.04 14.47
N ASP A 206 27.20 -4.88 13.84
CA ASP A 206 28.50 -4.29 13.50
C ASP A 206 28.74 -2.90 14.14
N GLN A 207 28.12 -2.61 15.29
CA GLN A 207 28.44 -1.44 16.13
C GLN A 207 28.82 -1.86 17.54
#